data_AF-A0A353VAA3-F1
#
_entry.id   AF-A0A353VAA3-F1
#
_cell.length_a   1.000
_cell.length_b   1.000
_cell.length_c   1.000
_cell.angle_alpha   90.00
_cell.angle_beta   90.00
_cell.angle_gamma   90.00
#
_symmetry.space_group_name_H-M   'P 1'
#
loop_
_entity.id
_entity.type
_entity.pdbx_description
1 polymer ?
#
loop_
_entity_poly.entity_id
_entity_poly.type
_entity_poly.pdbx_seq_one_letter_code
_entity_poly.pdbx_strand_id
1 'polypeptide(L)'
;AYIENKLKFSPYIQDAVVIGDTRKYLVALILIDEDNVTKFAQDERIPFTTFQDLTQNPAVVRLIDGEVDRVNKTLSQVETVKKFALLPRRFYAEEGDVTPTMKVKRRALETRYADLIRTLYRD
;
A
#
# COMPACT_ATOMS: atom_id res chain seq x y z
N ALA A 1 -12.32 -3.57 7.61
CA ALA A 1 -11.53 -4.14 6.49
C ALA A 1 -12.21 -4.01 5.12
N TYR A 2 -13.35 -3.30 4.98
CA TYR A 2 -14.04 -3.19 3.67
C TYR A 2 -13.18 -2.55 2.58
N ILE A 3 -12.57 -1.39 2.88
CA ILE A 3 -11.69 -0.67 1.95
C ILE A 3 -10.42 -1.47 1.65
N GLU A 4 -9.82 -2.09 2.67
CA GLU A 4 -8.64 -2.96 2.52
C GLU A 4 -8.93 -4.11 1.54
N ASN A 5 -10.07 -4.79 1.70
CA ASN A 5 -10.48 -5.85 0.79
C ASN A 5 -10.71 -5.34 -0.64
N LYS A 6 -11.28 -4.13 -0.80
CA LYS A 6 -11.43 -3.49 -2.12
C LYS A 6 -10.10 -3.24 -2.82
N LEU A 7 -9.12 -2.70 -2.10
CA LEU A 7 -7.78 -2.45 -2.62
C LEU A 7 -7.09 -3.75 -3.07
N LYS A 8 -7.27 -4.82 -2.31
CA LYS A 8 -6.70 -6.15 -2.61
C LYS A 8 -7.29 -6.87 -3.82
N PHE A 9 -8.37 -6.35 -4.43
CA PHE A 9 -8.81 -6.87 -5.73
C PHE A 9 -7.90 -6.42 -6.87
N SER A 10 -7.07 -5.39 -6.66
CA SER A 10 -6.02 -5.02 -7.60
C SER A 10 -4.97 -6.14 -7.69
N PRO A 11 -4.55 -6.53 -8.90
CA PRO A 11 -3.45 -7.49 -9.06
C PRO A 11 -2.10 -6.92 -8.58
N TYR A 12 -2.00 -5.60 -8.38
CA TYR A 12 -0.78 -4.93 -7.95
C TYR A 12 -0.68 -4.76 -6.43
N ILE A 13 -1.71 -5.12 -5.67
CA ILE A 13 -1.79 -4.90 -4.21
C ILE A 13 -1.91 -6.26 -3.51
N GLN A 14 -0.82 -6.69 -2.88
CA GLN A 14 -0.79 -7.91 -2.07
C GLN A 14 -1.58 -7.74 -0.76
N ASP A 15 -1.36 -6.64 -0.06
CA ASP A 15 -2.09 -6.33 1.17
C ASP A 15 -2.17 -4.83 1.41
N ALA A 16 -3.18 -4.40 2.16
CA ALA A 16 -3.37 -2.99 2.50
C ALA A 16 -3.88 -2.84 3.93
N VAL A 17 -3.42 -1.78 4.61
CA VAL A 17 -3.90 -1.37 5.92
C VAL A 17 -4.38 0.06 5.85
N VAL A 18 -5.67 0.25 6.10
CA VAL A 18 -6.27 1.58 6.16
C VAL A 18 -6.25 2.09 7.59
N ILE A 19 -5.73 3.30 7.75
CA ILE A 19 -5.50 3.98 9.02
C ILE A 19 -6.29 5.28 8.99
N GLY A 20 -7.13 5.50 9.99
CA GLY A 20 -7.83 6.77 10.13
C GLY A 20 -8.63 6.91 11.43
N ASP A 21 -8.46 5.99 12.38
CA ASP A 21 -9.11 6.09 13.67
C ASP A 21 -8.66 7.37 14.38
N THR A 22 -9.62 8.21 14.78
CA THR A 22 -9.40 9.55 15.38
C THR A 22 -8.60 10.55 14.53
N ARG A 23 -8.52 10.36 13.20
CA ARG A 23 -7.78 11.25 12.28
C ARG A 23 -8.72 12.00 11.33
N LYS A 24 -8.21 13.10 10.74
CA LYS A 24 -8.98 13.98 9.84
C LYS A 24 -9.45 13.30 8.55
N TYR A 25 -8.72 12.27 8.11
CA TYR A 25 -8.98 11.53 6.88
C TYR A 25 -8.35 10.16 6.93
N LEU A 26 -8.76 9.25 6.04
CA LEU A 26 -8.16 7.94 5.91
C LEU A 26 -6.86 8.00 5.09
N VAL A 27 -5.86 7.27 5.53
CA VAL A 27 -4.64 6.99 4.77
C VAL A 27 -4.44 5.48 4.65
N ALA A 28 -3.65 5.03 3.69
CA ALA A 28 -3.36 3.61 3.51
C ALA A 28 -1.85 3.32 3.52
N LEU A 29 -1.46 2.22 4.15
CA LEU A 29 -0.18 1.55 3.90
C LEU A 29 -0.43 0.38 2.97
N ILE A 30 0.32 0.31 1.88
CA ILE A 30 0.09 -0.67 0.81
C ILE A 30 1.35 -1.49 0.61
N LEU A 31 1.20 -2.81 0.67
CA LEU A 31 2.19 -3.78 0.23
C LEU A 31 1.87 -4.16 -1.21
N ILE A 32 2.79 -3.86 -2.12
CA ILE A 32 2.64 -4.23 -3.53
C ILE A 32 2.78 -5.74 -3.72
N ASP A 33 2.10 -6.25 -4.75
CA ASP A 33 2.40 -7.57 -5.30
C ASP A 33 3.65 -7.45 -6.18
N GLU A 34 4.74 -8.06 -5.72
CA GLU A 34 6.05 -7.88 -6.35
C GLU A 34 6.08 -8.40 -7.79
N ASP A 35 5.49 -9.56 -8.03
CA ASP A 35 5.55 -10.22 -9.33
C ASP A 35 4.78 -9.42 -10.39
N ASN A 36 3.56 -8.99 -10.05
CA ASN A 36 2.73 -8.20 -10.96
C ASN A 36 3.30 -6.80 -11.20
N VAL A 37 3.82 -6.14 -10.16
CA VAL A 37 4.46 -4.82 -10.31
C VAL A 37 5.78 -4.92 -11.06
N THR A 38 6.56 -5.97 -10.85
CA THR A 38 7.79 -6.24 -11.62
C THR A 38 7.49 -6.42 -13.09
N LYS A 39 6.46 -7.20 -13.42
CA LYS A 39 6.01 -7.37 -14.81
C LYS A 39 5.59 -6.04 -15.45
N PHE A 40 4.78 -5.24 -14.74
CA PHE A 40 4.43 -3.89 -15.19
C PHE A 40 5.67 -3.02 -15.42
N ALA A 41 6.63 -3.04 -14.49
CA ALA A 41 7.86 -2.28 -14.61
C ALA A 41 8.69 -2.70 -15.83
N GLN A 42 8.75 -4.00 -16.12
CA GLN A 42 9.41 -4.53 -17.32
C GLN A 42 8.71 -4.11 -18.61
N ASP A 43 7.39 -4.23 -18.66
CA ASP A 43 6.56 -3.87 -19.82
C ASP A 43 6.70 -2.37 -20.15
N GLU A 44 6.72 -1.52 -19.12
CA GLU A 44 6.89 -0.06 -19.23
C GLU A 44 8.36 0.38 -19.31
N ARG A 45 9.32 -0.56 -19.32
CA ARG A 45 10.78 -0.30 -19.34
C ARG A 45 11.27 0.62 -18.21
N ILE A 46 10.66 0.48 -17.04
CA ILE A 46 11.02 1.20 -15.82
C ILE A 46 12.27 0.54 -15.22
N PRO A 47 13.39 1.27 -15.04
CA PRO A 47 14.58 0.72 -14.41
C PRO A 47 14.37 0.53 -12.90
N PHE A 48 14.73 -0.64 -12.39
CA PHE A 48 14.76 -0.95 -10.96
C PHE A 48 15.84 -2.03 -10.70
N THR A 49 16.41 -2.01 -9.50
CA THR A 49 17.38 -3.03 -9.05
C THR A 49 16.94 -3.72 -7.76
N THR A 50 16.12 -3.04 -6.97
CA THR A 50 15.62 -3.52 -5.68
C THR A 50 14.11 -3.39 -5.58
N PHE A 51 13.51 -4.12 -4.64
CA PHE A 51 12.10 -3.95 -4.27
C PHE A 51 11.80 -2.50 -3.82
N GLN A 52 12.73 -1.89 -3.10
CA GLN A 52 12.59 -0.51 -2.65
C GLN A 52 12.51 0.44 -3.85
N ASP A 53 13.32 0.24 -4.89
CA ASP A 53 13.28 1.06 -6.11
C ASP A 53 11.90 1.02 -6.75
N LEU A 54 11.26 -0.15 -6.82
CA LEU A 54 9.88 -0.29 -7.32
C LEU A 54 8.91 0.55 -6.50
N THR A 55 8.97 0.45 -5.17
CA THR A 55 8.02 1.16 -4.28
C THR A 55 8.23 2.68 -4.24
N GLN A 56 9.40 3.17 -4.64
CA GLN A 56 9.71 4.60 -4.71
C GLN A 56 9.59 5.16 -6.13
N ASN A 57 9.45 4.28 -7.13
CA ASN A 57 9.37 4.71 -8.52
C ASN A 57 8.06 5.48 -8.77
N PRO A 58 8.11 6.71 -9.33
CA PRO A 58 6.92 7.50 -9.59
C PRO A 58 5.89 6.81 -10.50
N ALA A 59 6.31 5.96 -11.44
CA ALA A 59 5.39 5.25 -12.31
C ALA A 59 4.63 4.14 -11.58
N VAL A 60 5.30 3.43 -10.67
CA VAL A 60 4.64 2.43 -9.79
C VAL A 60 3.72 3.13 -8.78
N VAL A 61 4.16 4.26 -8.20
CA VAL A 61 3.30 5.05 -7.32
C VAL A 61 2.03 5.50 -8.08
N ARG A 62 2.16 5.98 -9.32
CA ARG A 62 1.00 6.33 -10.16
C ARG A 62 0.11 5.14 -10.50
N LEU A 63 0.69 3.97 -10.73
CA LEU A 63 -0.09 2.75 -10.95
C LEU A 63 -0.99 2.45 -9.75
N ILE A 64 -0.41 2.47 -8.54
CA ILE A 64 -1.16 2.20 -7.31
C ILE A 64 -2.14 3.33 -6.99
N ASP A 65 -1.79 4.58 -7.27
CA ASP A 65 -2.69 5.72 -7.13
C ASP A 65 -3.96 5.52 -7.98
N GLY A 66 -3.82 5.05 -9.22
CA GLY A 66 -4.95 4.70 -10.08
C GLY A 66 -5.84 3.56 -9.54
N GLU A 67 -5.26 2.59 -8.82
CA GLU A 67 -6.03 1.55 -8.10
C GLU A 67 -6.80 2.13 -6.92
N VAL A 68 -6.13 2.98 -6.12
CA VAL A 68 -6.73 3.66 -4.96
C VAL A 68 -7.89 4.56 -5.42
N ASP A 69 -7.70 5.30 -6.50
CA ASP A 69 -8.73 6.16 -7.09
C ASP A 69 -9.95 5.38 -7.58
N ARG A 70 -9.73 4.22 -8.22
CA ARG A 70 -10.82 3.33 -8.61
C ARG A 70 -11.62 2.85 -7.41
N VAL A 71 -10.95 2.50 -6.32
CA VAL A 71 -11.62 2.13 -5.08
C VAL A 71 -12.37 3.32 -4.48
N ASN A 72 -11.74 4.50 -4.39
CA ASN A 72 -12.32 5.72 -3.85
C ASN A 72 -13.61 6.14 -4.57
N LYS A 73 -13.69 5.95 -5.90
CA LYS A 73 -14.93 6.21 -6.68
C LYS A 73 -16.13 5.36 -6.24
N THR A 74 -15.89 4.26 -5.52
CA THR A 74 -16.95 3.38 -4.99
C THR A 74 -17.30 3.67 -3.53
N LEU A 75 -16.69 4.68 -2.91
CA LEU A 75 -16.82 5.01 -1.50
C LEU A 75 -17.50 6.37 -1.31
N SER A 76 -18.07 6.58 -0.13
CA SER A 76 -18.51 7.92 0.26
C SER A 76 -17.30 8.84 0.47
N GLN A 77 -17.49 10.15 0.34
CA GLN A 77 -16.39 11.12 0.44
C GLN A 77 -15.60 11.01 1.76
N VAL A 78 -16.28 10.69 2.87
CA VAL A 78 -15.68 10.53 4.20
C VAL A 78 -14.89 9.23 4.36
N GLU A 79 -15.17 8.22 3.52
CA GLU A 79 -14.50 6.93 3.50
C GLU A 79 -13.36 6.84 2.48
N THR A 80 -13.13 7.89 1.69
CA THR A 80 -12.04 7.89 0.70
C THR A 80 -10.67 7.93 1.37
N VAL A 81 -9.74 7.15 0.83
CA VAL A 81 -8.31 7.19 1.17
C VAL A 81 -7.71 8.45 0.53
N LYS A 82 -7.23 9.39 1.34
CA LYS A 82 -6.69 10.68 0.85
C LYS A 82 -5.23 10.64 0.48
N LYS A 83 -4.44 9.85 1.19
CA LYS A 83 -3.00 9.69 0.98
C LYS A 83 -2.63 8.23 1.24
N PHE A 84 -1.59 7.72 0.58
CA PHE A 84 -1.07 6.39 0.86
C PHE A 84 0.46 6.38 0.81
N ALA A 85 1.05 5.32 1.36
CA ALA A 85 2.46 5.02 1.18
C ALA A 85 2.65 3.55 0.80
N LEU A 86 3.59 3.30 -0.10
CA LEU A 86 4.05 1.95 -0.42
C LEU A 86 5.07 1.50 0.63
N LEU A 87 4.91 0.28 1.13
CA LEU A 87 5.83 -0.29 2.10
C LEU A 87 7.14 -0.67 1.38
N PRO A 88 8.31 -0.13 1.77
CA PRO A 88 9.55 -0.23 0.99
C PRO A 88 10.31 -1.55 1.16
N ARG A 89 9.69 -2.56 1.76
CA ARG A 89 10.33 -3.84 2.03
C ARG A 89 9.37 -5.00 1.80
N ARG A 90 9.93 -6.15 1.45
CA ARG A 90 9.22 -7.43 1.39
C ARG A 90 8.85 -7.89 2.78
N PHE A 91 7.73 -8.60 2.89
CA PHE A 91 7.24 -9.14 4.15
C PHE A 91 7.25 -10.66 4.04
N TYR A 92 7.95 -11.29 4.97
CA TYR A 92 8.10 -12.74 5.01
C TYR A 92 7.37 -13.32 6.23
N ALA A 93 6.68 -14.44 6.05
CA ALA A 93 6.02 -15.14 7.14
C ALA A 93 7.04 -15.66 8.18
N GLU A 94 8.20 -16.10 7.70
CA GLU A 94 9.32 -16.64 8.50
C GLU A 94 9.91 -15.58 9.44
N GLU A 95 9.94 -14.32 9.01
CA GLU A 95 10.39 -13.18 9.83
C GLU A 95 9.28 -12.63 10.75
N GLY A 96 8.08 -13.23 10.71
CA GLY A 96 6.93 -12.84 11.54
C GLY A 96 6.24 -11.54 11.11
N ASP A 97 6.62 -11.00 9.95
CA ASP A 97 6.09 -9.75 9.37
C ASP A 97 4.63 -9.87 8.93
N VAL A 98 4.26 -11.05 8.48
CA VAL A 98 2.91 -11.44 8.10
C VAL A 98 2.49 -12.70 8.83
N THR A 99 1.18 -12.95 8.89
CA THR A 99 0.66 -14.26 9.28
C THR A 99 1.05 -15.33 8.24
N PRO A 100 0.91 -16.62 8.55
CA PRO A 100 1.05 -17.69 7.55
C PRO A 100 0.16 -17.51 6.31
N THR A 101 -0.93 -16.75 6.45
CA THR A 101 -1.83 -16.36 5.36
C THR A 101 -1.42 -15.08 4.62
N MET A 102 -0.16 -14.65 4.77
CA MET A 102 0.41 -13.42 4.20
C MET A 102 -0.32 -12.13 4.60
N LYS A 103 -1.10 -12.16 5.68
CA LYS A 103 -1.81 -10.99 6.19
C LYS A 103 -0.91 -10.18 7.10
N VAL A 104 -0.79 -8.89 6.84
CA VAL A 104 0.00 -7.99 7.68
C VAL A 104 -0.69 -7.76 9.03
N LYS A 105 0.11 -7.70 10.09
CA LYS A 105 -0.39 -7.37 11.44
C LYS A 105 -0.48 -5.85 11.59
N ARG A 106 -1.69 -5.30 11.53
CA ARG A 106 -1.97 -3.84 11.64
C ARG A 106 -1.16 -3.16 12.75
N ARG A 107 -1.25 -3.63 14.01
CA ARG A 107 -0.54 -3.02 15.15
C ARG A 107 0.98 -2.99 14.97
N ALA A 108 1.54 -4.05 14.39
CA ALA A 108 2.99 -4.12 14.13
C ALA A 108 3.40 -3.12 13.05
N LEU A 109 2.60 -3.01 11.97
CA LEU A 109 2.80 -2.01 10.92
C LEU A 109 2.68 -0.58 11.45
N GLU A 110 1.62 -0.28 12.19
CA GLU A 110 1.40 1.06 12.76
C GLU A 110 2.56 1.48 13.68
N THR A 111 3.09 0.53 14.45
CA THR A 111 4.26 0.78 15.31
C THR A 111 5.53 0.99 14.50
N ARG A 112 5.84 0.08 13.56
CA ARG A 112 7.08 0.12 12.77
C ARG A 112 7.12 1.32 11.82
N TYR A 113 5.98 1.69 11.24
CA TYR A 113 5.86 2.78 10.28
C TYR A 113 5.20 4.02 10.87
N ALA A 114 5.26 4.20 12.19
CA ALA A 114 4.66 5.34 12.87
C ALA A 114 5.12 6.68 12.26
N ASP A 115 6.39 6.81 11.92
CA ASP A 115 6.93 8.03 11.31
C ASP A 115 6.44 8.25 9.88
N LEU A 116 6.39 7.19 9.06
CA LEU A 116 5.81 7.26 7.72
C LEU A 116 4.32 7.61 7.76
N ILE A 117 3.57 7.06 8.71
CA ILE A 117 2.17 7.42 8.90
C ILE A 117 2.06 8.89 9.29
N ARG A 118 2.92 9.39 10.19
CA ARG A 118 2.95 10.80 10.57
C ARG A 118 3.23 11.71 9.37
N THR A 119 4.08 11.32 8.42
CA THR A 119 4.33 12.14 7.22
C THR A 119 3.10 12.21 6.31
N LEU A 120 2.27 11.16 6.26
CA LEU A 120 1.00 11.21 5.52
C LEU A 120 -0.03 12.18 6.13
N TYR A 121 0.14 12.57 7.40
CA TYR A 121 -0.71 13.55 8.08
C TYR A 121 -0.10 14.94 8.21
N ARG A 122 1.17 15.11 7.81
CA ARG A 122 1.75 16.44 7.66
C ARG A 122 1.36 16.98 6.29
N ASP A 123 0.98 18.24 6.29
CA ASP A 123 0.81 19.07 5.09
C ASP A 123 2.02 19.99 5.00
#